data_AF-A0A848WJE2-F1
#
_entry.id   AF-A0A848WJE2-F1
#
_cell.length_a   1.000
_cell.length_b   1.000
_cell.length_c   1.000
_cell.angle_alpha   90.00
_cell.angle_beta   90.00
_cell.angle_gamma   90.00
#
_symmetry.space_group_name_H-M   'P 1'
#
loop_
_entity.id
_entity.type
_entity.pdbx_description
1 polymer ?
#
loop_
_entity_poly.entity_id
_entity_poly.type
_entity_poly.pdbx_seq_one_letter_code
_entity_poly.pdbx_strand_id
1 'polypeptide(L)'
;MLDFIKGIRSQSQEEFLADEDGGLMIFSIFIFILILLMAGTAVDVMRAENERIAHQNVSDAAALAAAKLELTADERRDIVRSHFEKAGLDDVIETIEVSEDPNDSSVAVLTRNTVPTFFMNMMGIEDLPV
;
A
#
# COMPACT_ATOMS: atom_id res chain seq x y z
N MET A 1 73.48 8.04 -8.12
CA MET A 1 72.51 9.14 -7.86
C MET A 1 71.36 9.18 -8.88
N LEU A 2 71.55 8.72 -10.12
CA LEU A 2 70.48 8.70 -11.15
C LEU A 2 69.53 7.48 -11.06
N ASP A 3 69.90 6.41 -10.36
CA ASP A 3 69.05 5.21 -10.20
C ASP A 3 67.99 5.35 -9.10
N PHE A 4 68.20 6.24 -8.13
CA PHE A 4 67.26 6.49 -7.03
C PHE A 4 65.97 7.22 -7.50
N ILE A 5 66.07 8.01 -8.57
CA ILE A 5 64.93 8.77 -9.13
C ILE A 5 64.08 7.93 -10.08
N LYS A 6 64.65 6.86 -10.68
CA LYS A 6 63.91 5.95 -11.57
C LYS A 6 62.96 5.01 -10.83
N GLY A 7 63.24 4.67 -9.57
CA GLY A 7 62.42 3.74 -8.77
C GLY A 7 61.07 4.29 -8.30
N ILE A 8 60.90 5.61 -8.23
CA ILE A 8 59.67 6.26 -7.72
C ILE A 8 58.63 6.45 -8.83
N ARG A 9 59.01 6.31 -10.10
CA ARG A 9 58.20 6.78 -11.25
C ARG A 9 57.51 5.67 -12.05
N SER A 10 57.59 4.41 -11.64
CA SER A 10 56.94 3.29 -12.37
C SER A 10 55.82 2.58 -11.61
N GLN A 11 55.57 2.90 -10.33
CA GLN A 11 54.47 2.27 -9.58
C GLN A 11 53.13 3.00 -9.74
N SER A 12 53.12 4.26 -10.16
CA SER A 12 51.91 5.09 -10.15
C SER A 12 50.97 4.91 -11.35
N GLN A 13 51.23 3.97 -12.27
CA GLN A 13 50.35 3.72 -13.43
C GLN A 13 49.63 2.37 -13.32
N GLU A 14 50.28 1.33 -12.81
CA GLU A 14 49.63 0.03 -12.59
C GLU A 14 48.64 0.08 -11.40
N GLU A 15 48.97 0.79 -10.31
CA GLU A 15 48.04 0.97 -9.18
C GLU A 15 46.82 1.83 -9.54
N PHE A 16 46.96 2.82 -10.43
CA PHE A 16 45.85 3.67 -10.87
C PHE A 16 44.93 2.96 -11.87
N LEU A 17 45.46 2.02 -12.67
CA LEU A 17 44.66 1.18 -13.57
C LEU A 17 43.98 0.01 -12.85
N ALA A 18 44.46 -0.34 -11.66
CA ALA A 18 43.86 -1.37 -10.79
C ALA A 18 42.88 -0.79 -9.74
N ASP A 19 42.62 0.52 -9.78
CA ASP A 19 41.68 1.20 -8.88
C ASP A 19 40.22 0.92 -9.30
N GLU A 20 39.73 -0.28 -8.95
CA GLU A 20 38.35 -0.74 -9.18
C GLU A 20 37.36 -0.28 -8.08
N ASP A 21 37.80 0.51 -7.10
CA ASP A 21 37.03 0.90 -5.91
C ASP A 21 35.68 1.58 -6.23
N GLY A 22 35.58 2.29 -7.36
CA GLY A 22 34.36 2.98 -7.78
C GLY A 22 33.25 2.05 -8.33
N GLY A 23 33.60 0.90 -8.90
CA GLY A 23 32.63 -0.02 -9.52
C GLY A 23 31.69 -0.65 -8.50
N LEU A 24 32.24 -1.07 -7.36
CA LEU A 24 31.47 -1.60 -6.22
C LEU A 24 30.58 -0.53 -5.58
N MET A 25 31.02 0.73 -5.55
CA MET A 25 30.21 1.83 -5.04
C MET A 25 28.97 2.05 -5.92
N ILE A 26 29.15 2.16 -7.24
CA ILE A 26 28.03 2.34 -8.18
C ILE A 26 27.06 1.15 -8.09
N PHE A 27 27.60 -0.07 -8.10
CA PHE A 27 26.79 -1.29 -7.96
C PHE A 27 25.99 -1.32 -6.65
N SER A 28 26.60 -0.97 -5.52
CA SER A 28 25.92 -0.96 -4.22
C SER A 28 24.78 0.07 -4.16
N ILE A 29 24.93 1.23 -4.81
CA ILE A 29 23.86 2.23 -4.91
C ILE A 29 22.67 1.68 -5.69
N PHE A 30 22.89 0.96 -6.80
CA PHE A 30 21.82 0.32 -7.55
C PHE A 30 21.09 -0.74 -6.71
N ILE A 31 21.83 -1.62 -6.02
CA ILE A 31 21.22 -2.61 -5.12
C ILE A 31 20.45 -1.94 -3.98
N PHE A 32 20.99 -0.85 -3.42
CA PHE A 32 20.32 -0.10 -2.37
C PHE A 32 18.99 0.51 -2.85
N ILE A 33 18.97 1.10 -4.05
CA ILE A 33 17.74 1.62 -4.67
C ILE A 33 16.73 0.50 -4.90
N LEU A 34 17.17 -0.68 -5.36
CA LEU A 34 16.28 -1.84 -5.56
C LEU A 34 15.67 -2.32 -4.24
N ILE A 35 16.45 -2.38 -3.16
CA ILE A 35 15.95 -2.74 -1.83
C ILE A 35 14.93 -1.70 -1.35
N LEU A 36 15.21 -0.40 -1.52
CA LEU A 36 14.27 0.66 -1.15
C LEU A 36 12.96 0.57 -1.94
N LEU A 37 13.04 0.27 -3.23
CA LEU A 37 11.86 0.09 -4.08
C LEU A 37 11.04 -1.13 -3.65
N MET A 38 11.69 -2.26 -3.35
CA MET A 38 11.00 -3.44 -2.81
C MET A 38 10.35 -3.18 -1.44
N ALA A 39 11.08 -2.55 -0.52
CA ALA A 39 10.56 -2.19 0.79
C ALA A 39 9.40 -1.18 0.68
N GLY A 40 9.53 -0.19 -0.17
CA GLY A 40 8.50 0.80 -0.44
C GLY A 40 7.23 0.20 -1.02
N THR A 41 7.37 -0.75 -1.95
CA THR A 41 6.27 -1.53 -2.51
C THR A 41 5.52 -2.29 -1.40
N ALA A 42 6.24 -2.90 -0.46
CA ALA A 42 5.62 -3.59 0.67
C ALA A 42 4.84 -2.62 1.58
N VAL A 43 5.37 -1.41 1.82
CA VAL A 43 4.67 -0.36 2.59
C VAL A 43 3.38 0.06 1.90
N ASP A 44 3.41 0.27 0.58
CA ASP A 44 2.20 0.64 -0.18
C ASP A 44 1.13 -0.45 -0.11
N VAL A 45 1.52 -1.73 -0.25
CA VAL A 45 0.61 -2.87 -0.13
C VAL A 45 0.03 -2.97 1.28
N MET A 46 0.86 -2.88 2.32
CA MET A 46 0.38 -2.96 3.71
C MET A 46 -0.57 -1.82 4.04
N ARG A 47 -0.34 -0.62 3.49
CA ARG A 47 -1.25 0.51 3.66
C ARG A 47 -2.60 0.24 3.01
N ALA A 48 -2.61 -0.24 1.75
CA ALA A 48 -3.83 -0.60 1.06
C ALA A 48 -4.60 -1.72 1.80
N GLU A 49 -3.87 -2.72 2.30
CA GLU A 49 -4.49 -3.84 3.03
C GLU A 49 -5.08 -3.41 4.38
N ASN A 50 -4.41 -2.50 5.10
CA ASN A 50 -4.96 -1.93 6.33
C ASN A 50 -6.28 -1.20 6.08
N GLU A 51 -6.37 -0.45 4.98
CA GLU A 51 -7.59 0.27 4.60
C GLU A 51 -8.71 -0.69 4.20
N ARG A 52 -8.39 -1.74 3.42
CA ARG A 52 -9.30 -2.84 3.10
C ARG A 52 -9.87 -3.51 4.36
N ILE A 53 -9.01 -3.86 5.32
CA ILE A 53 -9.42 -4.49 6.58
C ILE A 53 -10.31 -3.56 7.40
N ALA A 54 -10.02 -2.25 7.43
CA ALA A 54 -10.86 -1.29 8.13
C ALA A 54 -12.27 -1.22 7.53
N HIS A 55 -12.38 -1.18 6.19
CA HIS A 55 -13.66 -1.19 5.49
C HIS A 55 -14.47 -2.46 5.76
N GLN A 56 -13.81 -3.62 5.74
CA GLN A 56 -14.43 -4.91 6.04
C GLN A 56 -14.94 -4.96 7.48
N ASN A 57 -14.14 -4.54 8.46
CA ASN A 57 -14.53 -4.52 9.87
C ASN A 57 -15.78 -3.65 10.12
N VAL A 58 -15.88 -2.50 9.47
CA VAL A 58 -17.04 -1.60 9.59
C VAL A 58 -18.26 -2.22 8.92
N SER A 59 -18.08 -2.81 7.74
CA SER A 59 -19.15 -3.48 6.99
C SER A 59 -19.73 -4.66 7.79
N ASP A 60 -18.87 -5.49 8.39
CA ASP A 60 -19.29 -6.64 9.20
C ASP A 60 -20.02 -6.21 10.48
N ALA A 61 -19.51 -5.17 11.15
CA ALA A 61 -20.17 -4.61 12.33
C ALA A 61 -21.54 -4.01 11.96
N ALA A 62 -21.63 -3.32 10.83
CA ALA A 62 -22.87 -2.74 10.31
C ALA A 62 -23.89 -3.82 9.93
N ALA A 63 -23.45 -4.87 9.23
CA ALA A 63 -24.28 -6.01 8.86
C ALA A 63 -24.82 -6.73 10.11
N LEU A 64 -23.97 -6.99 11.12
CA LEU A 64 -24.40 -7.58 12.38
C LEU A 64 -25.41 -6.71 13.13
N ALA A 65 -25.23 -5.39 13.13
CA ALA A 65 -26.16 -4.46 13.75
C ALA A 65 -27.51 -4.41 13.02
N ALA A 66 -27.50 -4.53 11.69
CA ALA A 66 -28.70 -4.52 10.84
C ALA A 66 -29.42 -5.88 10.74
N ALA A 67 -28.81 -6.97 11.18
CA ALA A 67 -29.37 -8.33 11.09
C ALA A 67 -30.54 -8.64 12.05
N LYS A 68 -31.07 -7.65 12.77
CA LYS A 68 -32.22 -7.86 13.67
C LYS A 68 -33.52 -8.01 12.87
N LEU A 69 -34.32 -9.02 13.23
CA LEU A 69 -35.55 -9.41 12.51
C LEU A 69 -36.69 -8.39 12.61
N GLU A 70 -36.70 -7.58 13.67
CA GLU A 70 -37.78 -6.62 13.94
C GLU A 70 -37.61 -5.28 13.20
N LEU A 71 -36.46 -5.07 12.55
CA LEU A 71 -36.14 -3.83 11.86
C LEU A 71 -36.84 -3.78 10.50
N THR A 72 -37.35 -2.60 10.15
CA THR A 72 -37.79 -2.26 8.79
C THR A 72 -36.59 -2.06 7.85
N ALA A 73 -36.81 -2.13 6.54
CA ALA A 73 -35.77 -1.88 5.55
C ALA A 73 -35.07 -0.53 5.73
N ASP A 74 -35.83 0.51 6.08
CA ASP A 74 -35.29 1.86 6.27
C ASP A 74 -34.44 1.95 7.54
N GLU A 75 -34.89 1.36 8.65
CA GLU A 75 -34.09 1.30 9.89
C GLU A 75 -32.77 0.54 9.69
N ARG A 76 -32.76 -0.52 8.86
CA ARG A 76 -31.53 -1.22 8.49
C ARG A 76 -30.56 -0.33 7.72
N ARG A 77 -31.05 0.43 6.73
CA ARG A 77 -30.22 1.39 5.98
C ARG A 77 -29.63 2.46 6.89
N ASP A 78 -30.43 2.99 7.80
CA ASP A 78 -30.00 4.02 8.74
C ASP A 78 -28.93 3.52 9.72
N ILE A 79 -29.06 2.28 10.21
CA ILE A 79 -28.06 1.65 11.08
C ILE A 79 -26.73 1.46 10.33
N VAL A 80 -26.80 0.98 9.09
CA VAL A 80 -25.59 0.81 8.26
C VAL A 80 -24.92 2.15 8.03
N ARG A 81 -25.67 3.17 7.57
CA ARG A 81 -25.12 4.51 7.33
C ARG A 81 -24.49 5.08 8.60
N SER A 82 -25.16 4.96 9.76
CA SER A 82 -24.61 5.44 11.04
C SER A 82 -23.29 4.75 11.44
N HIS A 83 -23.10 3.48 11.08
CA HIS A 83 -21.83 2.78 11.34
C HIS A 83 -20.70 3.29 10.45
N PHE A 84 -20.96 3.54 9.17
CA PHE A 84 -19.99 4.11 8.24
C PHE A 84 -19.67 5.57 8.61
N GLU A 85 -20.66 6.39 8.95
CA GLU A 85 -20.46 7.76 9.46
C GLU A 85 -19.56 7.79 10.70
N LYS A 86 -19.81 6.90 11.68
CA LYS A 86 -18.98 6.79 12.89
C LYS A 86 -17.55 6.36 12.61
N ALA A 87 -17.33 5.59 11.55
CA ALA A 87 -16.02 5.18 11.10
C ALA A 87 -15.32 6.22 10.21
N GLY A 88 -16.02 7.31 9.83
CA GLY A 88 -15.51 8.29 8.88
C GLY A 88 -15.45 7.78 7.43
N LEU A 89 -16.27 6.77 7.10
CA LEU A 89 -16.31 6.08 5.80
C LEU A 89 -17.59 6.37 5.02
N ASP A 90 -18.28 7.48 5.29
CA ASP A 90 -19.54 7.78 4.58
C ASP A 90 -19.31 8.05 3.08
N ASP A 91 -18.19 8.69 2.75
CA ASP A 91 -17.83 9.07 1.37
C ASP A 91 -17.49 7.88 0.46
N VAL A 92 -17.28 6.68 1.01
CA VAL A 92 -16.92 5.47 0.25
C VAL A 92 -18.13 4.56 -0.05
N ILE A 93 -19.32 4.89 0.46
CA ILE A 93 -20.55 4.12 0.19
C ILE A 93 -21.09 4.47 -1.20
N GLU A 94 -21.10 3.51 -2.12
CA GLU A 94 -21.68 3.66 -3.46
C GLU A 94 -23.18 3.33 -3.44
N THR A 95 -23.59 2.24 -2.78
CA THR A 95 -25.00 1.84 -2.65
C THR A 95 -25.20 0.91 -1.45
N ILE A 96 -26.37 1.00 -0.80
CA ILE A 96 -26.82 0.07 0.23
C ILE A 96 -28.06 -0.67 -0.29
N GLU A 97 -27.89 -1.95 -0.62
CA GLU A 97 -28.98 -2.83 -1.04
C GLU A 97 -29.52 -3.60 0.17
N VAL A 98 -30.83 -3.58 0.36
CA VAL A 98 -31.51 -4.30 1.45
C VAL A 98 -32.55 -5.21 0.81
N SER A 99 -32.43 -6.51 1.07
CA SER A 99 -33.39 -7.53 0.62
C SER A 99 -34.16 -8.07 1.82
N GLU A 100 -35.49 -8.02 1.74
CA GLU A 100 -36.39 -8.54 2.77
C GLU A 100 -37.14 -9.76 2.24
N ASP A 101 -36.83 -10.94 2.79
CA ASP A 101 -37.63 -12.15 2.65
C ASP A 101 -38.20 -12.52 4.04
N PRO A 102 -39.47 -12.94 4.17
CA PRO A 102 -40.06 -13.36 5.43
C PRO A 102 -39.28 -14.41 6.23
N ASN A 103 -38.36 -15.16 5.63
CA ASN A 103 -37.47 -16.10 6.33
C ASN A 103 -35.99 -15.69 6.34
N ASP A 104 -35.58 -14.70 5.54
CA ASP A 104 -34.18 -14.30 5.39
C ASP A 104 -34.07 -12.79 5.12
N SER A 105 -33.20 -12.10 5.85
CA SER A 105 -32.98 -10.67 5.69
C SER A 105 -31.49 -10.43 5.44
N SER A 106 -31.15 -9.85 4.30
CA SER A 106 -29.77 -9.58 3.93
C SER A 106 -29.55 -8.10 3.59
N VAL A 107 -28.38 -7.60 3.95
CA VAL A 107 -27.93 -6.24 3.65
C VAL A 107 -26.60 -6.33 2.95
N ALA A 108 -26.53 -5.78 1.75
CA ALA A 108 -25.30 -5.68 0.96
C ALA A 108 -24.90 -4.21 0.84
N VAL A 109 -23.64 -3.92 1.14
CA VAL A 109 -23.06 -2.58 1.01
C VAL A 109 -22.02 -2.62 -0.11
N LEU A 110 -22.24 -1.81 -1.14
CA LEU A 110 -21.28 -1.61 -2.21
C LEU A 110 -20.45 -0.37 -1.87
N THR A 111 -19.15 -0.57 -1.73
CA THR A 111 -18.17 0.50 -1.50
C THR A 111 -17.14 0.52 -2.61
N ARG A 112 -16.65 1.72 -2.94
CA ARG A 112 -15.58 1.89 -3.91
C ARG A 112 -14.56 2.88 -3.36
N ASN A 113 -13.34 2.40 -3.16
CA ASN A 113 -12.26 3.26 -2.72
C ASN A 113 -10.93 2.85 -3.37
N THR A 114 -9.97 3.77 -3.37
CA THR A 114 -8.63 3.59 -3.93
C THR A 114 -7.61 4.22 -3.01
N VAL A 115 -6.50 3.52 -2.77
CA VAL A 115 -5.40 4.02 -1.94
C VAL A 115 -4.26 4.49 -2.84
N PRO A 116 -3.90 5.79 -2.81
CA PRO A 116 -2.79 6.29 -3.61
C PRO A 116 -1.47 5.71 -3.10
N THR A 117 -0.64 5.21 -4.01
CA THR A 117 0.66 4.61 -3.68
C THR A 117 1.77 5.66 -3.75
N PHE A 118 2.85 5.47 -2.98
CA PHE A 118 3.99 6.38 -3.01
C PHE A 118 5.17 5.81 -3.80
N PHE A 119 5.51 4.55 -3.57
CA PHE A 119 6.64 3.87 -4.19
C PHE A 119 6.24 3.14 -5.47
N MET A 120 5.07 2.49 -5.46
CA MET A 120 4.49 1.89 -6.66
C MET A 120 4.17 2.95 -7.74
N ASN A 121 3.86 4.19 -7.34
CA ASN A 121 3.67 5.31 -8.26
C ASN A 121 4.94 5.58 -9.09
N MET A 122 6.12 5.45 -8.49
CA MET A 122 7.41 5.58 -9.20
C MET A 122 7.63 4.47 -10.24
N MET A 123 6.89 3.36 -10.14
CA MET A 123 6.86 2.27 -11.11
C MET A 123 5.66 2.35 -12.08
N GLY A 124 4.85 3.40 -11.99
CA GLY A 124 3.69 3.64 -12.85
C GLY A 124 2.36 3.07 -12.35
N ILE A 125 2.28 2.60 -11.10
CA ILE A 125 1.02 2.15 -10.48
C ILE A 125 0.61 3.23 -9.47
N GLU A 126 -0.31 4.11 -9.84
CA GLU A 126 -0.63 5.31 -9.05
C GLU A 126 -1.51 5.02 -7.82
N ASP A 127 -2.35 4.00 -7.90
CA ASP A 127 -3.35 3.67 -6.89
C ASP A 127 -3.64 2.17 -6.84
N LEU A 128 -4.10 1.70 -5.68
CA LEU A 128 -4.58 0.33 -5.47
C LEU A 128 -6.07 0.35 -5.12
N PRO A 129 -6.92 -0.42 -5.82
CA PRO A 129 -8.33 -0.52 -5.47
C PRO A 129 -8.50 -1.30 -4.16
N VAL A 130 -9.30 -0.77 -3.24
CA VAL A 130 -9.60 -1.38 -1.94
C VAL A 130 -11.08 -1.59 -1.71
#